data_AF-A0A9D1F1U4-F1
#
_entry.id   AF-A0A9D1F1U4-F1
#
_cell.length_a   1.000
_cell.length_b   1.000
_cell.length_c   1.000
_cell.angle_alpha   90.00
_cell.angle_beta   90.00
_cell.angle_gamma   90.00
#
_symmetry.space_group_name_H-M   'P 1'
#
loop_
_entity.id
_entity.type
_entity.pdbx_description
1 polymer ?
#
loop_
_entity_poly.entity_id
_entity_poly.type
_entity_poly.pdbx_seq_one_letter_code
_entity_poly.pdbx_strand_id
1 'polypeptide(L)' 'MKAIIYARYSSDNQREESIEGQIRECMEFAERNGITVFGTYIDRALSAKTGNRPEFQRMIKDS' A
#
# COMPACT_ATOMS: atom_id res chain seq x y z
N MET A 1 -14.49 7.86 8.38
CA MET A 1 -13.32 8.55 7.78
C MET A 1 -12.98 7.86 6.46
N LYS A 2 -12.40 8.55 5.46
CA LYS A 2 -12.01 7.93 4.17
C LYS A 2 -10.50 7.75 4.09
N ALA A 3 -10.02 6.62 3.57
CA ALA A 3 -8.60 6.34 3.40
C ALA A 3 -8.30 5.52 2.13
N ILE A 4 -7.02 5.42 1.82
CA ILE A 4 -6.44 4.53 0.81
C ILE A 4 -5.32 3.71 1.47
N ILE A 5 -5.02 2.54 0.93
CA ILE A 5 -3.89 1.71 1.38
C ILE A 5 -2.76 1.84 0.37
N TYR A 6 -1.55 2.07 0.84
CA TYR A 6 -0.35 1.98 0.02
C TYR A 6 0.59 0.92 0.61
N ALA A 7 0.82 -0.16 -0.14
CA ALA A 7 1.65 -1.28 0.27
C ALA A 7 2.89 -1.39 -0.62
N ARG A 8 4.03 -1.78 -0.03
CA ARG A 8 5.27 -1.98 -0.81
C ARG A 8 6.22 -2.98 -0.17
N TYR A 9 7.17 -3.48 -0.96
CA TYR A 9 8.35 -4.19 -0.47
C TYR A 9 9.59 -3.82 -1.30
N SER A 10 10.77 -3.99 -0.71
CA SER A 10 12.01 -3.36 -1.22
C SER A 10 12.96 -4.29 -1.99
N SER A 11 12.76 -5.61 -1.93
CA SER A 11 13.62 -6.58 -2.60
C SER A 11 12.85 -7.81 -3.08
N ASP A 12 13.35 -8.47 -4.13
CA ASP A 12 12.76 -9.68 -4.71
C ASP A 12 12.72 -10.89 -3.76
N ASN A 13 13.51 -10.84 -2.67
CA ASN A 13 13.49 -11.86 -1.62
C ASN A 13 12.29 -11.72 -0.65
N GLN A 14 11.46 -10.68 -0.80
CA GLN A 14 10.21 -10.56 -0.07
C GLN A 14 9.08 -11.18 -0.91
N ARG A 15 8.49 -12.27 -0.40
CA ARG A 15 7.39 -12.98 -1.08
C ARG A 15 6.17 -12.08 -1.24
N GLU A 16 5.33 -12.39 -2.22
CA GLU A 16 4.05 -11.70 -2.47
C GLU A 16 3.12 -11.69 -1.23
N GLU A 17 3.24 -12.72 -0.37
CA GLU A 17 2.63 -12.81 0.96
C GLU A 17 2.86 -11.56 1.84
N SER A 18 3.96 -10.82 1.63
CA SER A 18 4.25 -9.59 2.39
C SER A 18 3.34 -8.42 2.04
N ILE A 19 2.80 -8.35 0.81
CA ILE A 19 1.82 -7.31 0.42
C ILE A 19 0.43 -7.68 0.89
N GLU A 20 0.03 -8.93 0.69
CA GLU A 20 -1.28 -9.42 1.13
C GLU A 20 -1.43 -9.30 2.65
N GLY A 21 -0.37 -9.61 3.40
CA GLY A 21 -0.31 -9.39 4.85
C GLY A 21 -0.47 -7.92 5.24
N GLN A 22 0.26 -7.01 4.58
CA GLN A 22 0.14 -5.56 4.81
C GLN A 22 -1.30 -5.07 4.54
N ILE A 23 -1.90 -5.47 3.42
CA ILE A 23 -3.26 -5.07 3.06
C ILE A 23 -4.24 -5.60 4.10
N ARG A 24 -4.12 -6.86 4.52
CA ARG A 24 -5.00 -7.46 5.52
C ARG A 24 -4.93 -6.70 6.85
N GLU A 25 -3.73 -6.43 7.36
CA GLU A 25 -3.56 -5.68 8.61
C GLU A 25 -4.12 -4.26 8.53
N CYS A 26 -3.89 -3.56 7.40
CA CYS A 26 -4.45 -2.23 7.17
C CYS A 26 -5.97 -2.24 7.07
N MET A 27 -6.56 -3.26 6.42
CA MET A 27 -8.01 -3.41 6.33
C MET A 27 -8.63 -3.72 7.69
N GLU A 28 -8.05 -4.63 8.47
CA GLU A 28 -8.50 -4.94 9.84
C GLU A 28 -8.38 -3.71 10.76
N PHE A 29 -7.35 -2.88 10.58
CA PHE A 29 -7.25 -1.60 11.28
C PHE A 29 -8.34 -0.64 10.84
N ALA A 30 -8.57 -0.50 9.53
CA ALA A 30 -9.57 0.41 9.00
C ALA A 30 -10.98 0.06 9.47
N GLU A 31 -11.34 -1.23 9.45
CA GLU A 31 -12.63 -1.74 9.92
C GLU A 31 -12.84 -1.42 11.40
N ARG A 32 -11.87 -1.74 12.26
CA ARG A 32 -11.93 -1.45 13.70
C ARG A 32 -12.09 0.02 14.04
N ASN A 33 -11.71 0.92 13.13
CA ASN A 33 -11.74 2.37 13.33
C ASN A 33 -12.84 3.07 12.52
N GLY A 34 -13.74 2.35 11.84
CA GLY A 34 -14.77 2.96 11.00
C GLY A 34 -14.19 3.79 9.84
N ILE A 35 -13.05 3.36 9.31
CA ILE A 35 -12.39 3.94 8.14
C ILE A 35 -12.84 3.16 6.91
N THR A 36 -13.40 3.87 5.94
CA THR A 36 -13.73 3.29 4.62
C THR A 36 -12.51 3.40 3.71
N VAL A 37 -12.04 2.28 3.20
CA VAL A 37 -10.92 2.22 2.26
C VAL A 37 -11.47 2.23 0.82
N PHE A 38 -10.98 3.16 -0.01
CA PHE A 38 -11.48 3.38 -1.39
C PHE A 38 -10.55 2.86 -2.48
N GLY A 39 -9.34 2.44 -2.13
CA GLY A 39 -8.37 1.95 -3.09
C GLY A 39 -7.09 1.50 -2.42
N THR A 40 -6.35 0.68 -3.17
CA THR A 40 -5.05 0.15 -2.76
C THR A 40 -4.05 0.40 -3.89
N TYR A 41 -2.85 0.86 -3.53
CA TYR A 41 -1.74 1.16 -4.42
C TYR A 41 -0.54 0.30 -4.00
N ILE A 42 0.12 -0.38 -4.95
CA ILE A 42 1.10 -1.43 -4.64
C ILE A 42 2.39 -1.27 -5.44
N ASP A 43 3.50 -0.95 -4.77
CA ASP A 43 4.83 -0.97 -5.40
C ASP A 43 5.61 -2.24 -5.00
N ARG A 44 5.79 -3.16 -5.97
CA ARG A 44 6.54 -4.41 -5.79
C ARG A 44 8.02 -4.23 -6.16
N ALA A 45 8.93 -4.81 -5.36
CA ALA A 45 10.39 -4.83 -5.60
C ALA A 45 11.02 -3.44 -5.84
N LEU A 46 10.43 -2.38 -5.28
CA LEU A 46 10.89 -1.01 -5.47
C LEU A 46 11.52 -0.47 -4.19
N SER A 47 12.80 -0.13 -4.28
CA SER A 47 13.51 0.54 -3.19
C SER A 47 12.94 1.95 -2.97
N ALA A 48 12.73 2.33 -1.70
CA ALA A 48 12.34 3.68 -1.33
C ALA A 48 13.47 4.73 -1.47
N LYS A 49 14.63 4.36 -2.03
CA LYS A 49 15.76 5.29 -2.27
C LYS A 49 15.40 6.43 -3.22
N THR A 50 14.40 6.27 -4.08
CA THR A 50 13.95 7.33 -4.98
C THR A 50 12.42 7.50 -4.92
N GLY A 51 11.95 8.67 -5.36
CA GLY A 51 10.52 8.94 -5.57
C GLY A 51 9.92 8.23 -6.79
N ASN A 52 10.70 7.44 -7.53
CA ASN A 52 10.26 6.69 -8.71
C ASN A 52 9.50 5.43 -8.31
N ARG A 53 8.32 5.65 -7.76
CA ARG A 53 7.40 4.65 -7.23
C ARG A 53 6.07 4.87 -7.94
N PRO A 54 5.80 4.16 -9.05
CA PRO A 54 4.67 4.46 -9.94
C PRO A 54 3.33 4.51 -9.20
N GLU A 55 3.10 3.56 -8.30
CA GLU A 55 1.83 3.50 -7.57
C GLU A 55 1.76 4.56 -6.47
N PHE A 56 2.88 4.91 -5.85
CA PHE A 56 2.96 6.08 -4.98
C PHE A 56 2.65 7.38 -5.74
N GLN A 57 3.19 7.56 -6.94
CA GLN A 57 2.92 8.75 -7.74
C GLN A 57 1.47 8.80 -8.23
N ARG A 58 0.88 7.65 -8.59
CA ARG A 58 -0.53 7.53 -8.96
C ARG A 58 -1.43 7.90 -7.78
N MET A 59 -1.15 7.36 -6.59
CA MET A 59 -1.85 7.69 -5.36
C MET A 59 -1.88 9.19 -5.07
N ILE A 60 -0.75 9.89 -5.22
CA ILE A 60 -0.68 11.34 -5.00
C ILE A 60 -1.49 12.12 -6.03
N LYS A 61 -1.58 11.65 -7.28
CA LYS A 61 -2.39 12.30 -8.33
C LYS A 61 -3.88 12.07 -8.17
N ASP A 62 -4.25 10.91 -7.63
CA ASP A 62 -5.65 10.49 -7.43
C ASP A 62 -6.25 11.06 -6.12
N SER A 63 -5.45 11.75 -5.29
CA SER A 63 -5.83 12.35 -4.00
C SER A 63 -6.13 13.85 -4.12
#